data_AF-S7TZ54-F1
#
_entry.id   AF-S7TZ54-F1
#
_cell.length_a   1.000
_cell.length_b   1.000
_cell.length_c   1.000
_cell.angle_alpha   90.00
_cell.angle_beta   90.00
_cell.angle_gamma   90.00
#
_symmetry.space_group_name_H-M   'P 1'
#
loop_
_entity.id
_entity.type
_entity.pdbx_description
1 polymer ?
#
loop_
_entity_poly.entity_id
_entity_poly.type
_entity_poly.pdbx_seq_one_letter_code
_entity_poly.pdbx_strand_id
1 'polypeptide(L)' 'MFGIGMPELIIILVIILIIFGAGKLPEIGAGMGKAIRNFKSATSESGKKEDEPEKLEDKNDPS' A
#
# COMPACT_ATOMS: atom_id res chain seq x y z
N MET A 1 -13.61 -6.67 30.74
CA MET A 1 -12.30 -7.32 30.62
C MET A 1 -11.44 -6.42 29.76
N PHE A 2 -10.44 -5.78 30.35
CA PHE A 2 -9.59 -4.78 29.69
C PHE A 2 -8.76 -5.50 28.63
N GLY A 3 -9.06 -5.28 27.35
CA GLY A 3 -8.26 -5.78 26.24
C GLY A 3 -6.86 -5.16 26.28
N ILE A 4 -5.93 -5.74 25.53
CA ILE A 4 -4.58 -5.22 25.37
C ILE A 4 -4.69 -3.74 24.97
N GLY A 5 -4.28 -2.85 25.87
CA GLY A 5 -4.31 -1.42 25.66
C GLY A 5 -3.14 -0.95 24.81
N MET A 6 -3.19 0.32 24.41
CA MET A 6 -2.07 0.97 23.74
C MET A 6 -0.74 0.85 24.53
N PRO A 7 -0.72 0.98 25.88
CA PRO A 7 0.51 0.83 26.66
C PRO A 7 1.14 -0.57 26.54
N GLU A 8 0.33 -1.63 26.63
CA GLU A 8 0.80 -3.01 26.51
C GLU A 8 1.36 -3.30 25.12
N LEU A 9 0.73 -2.79 24.05
CA LEU A 9 1.26 -2.92 22.69
C LEU A 9 2.63 -2.22 22.53
N ILE A 10 2.82 -1.06 23.14
CA ILE A 10 4.11 -0.36 23.11
C ILE A 10 5.19 -1.18 23.82
N ILE A 11 4.89 -1.77 24.98
CA ILE A 11 5.84 -2.63 25.70
C ILE A 11 6.26 -3.84 24.83
N ILE A 12 5.29 -4.51 24.21
CA ILE A 12 5.55 -5.64 23.31
C ILE A 12 6.42 -5.18 22.13
N LEU A 13 6.10 -4.04 21.53
CA LEU A 13 6.88 -3.46 20.42
C LEU A 13 8.32 -3.19 20.83
N VAL A 14 8.55 -2.64 22.03
CA VAL A 14 9.90 -2.39 22.56
C VAL A 14 10.69 -3.70 22.73
N ILE A 15 10.06 -4.76 23.24
CA ILE A 15 10.71 -6.07 23.38
C ILE A 15 11.13 -6.61 22.01
N ILE A 16 10.24 -6.54 21.02
CA ILE A 16 10.53 -6.94 19.63
C ILE A 16 11.69 -6.11 19.08
N LEU A 17 11.69 -4.79 19.30
CA LEU A 17 12.76 -3.90 18.87
C LEU A 17 14.11 -4.22 19.52
N ILE A 18 14.14 -4.72 20.76
CA ILE A 18 15.37 -5.16 21.42
C ILE A 18 15.91 -6.44 20.78
N ILE A 19 15.03 -7.41 20.47
CA ILE A 19 15.44 -8.70 19.88
C ILE A 19 15.91 -8.53 18.43
N PHE A 20 15.14 -7.80 17.62
CA PHE A 20 15.40 -7.65 16.19
C PHE A 20 16.24 -6.40 15.86
N GLY A 21 16.28 -5.42 16.75
CA GLY A 21 16.89 -4.10 16.50
C GLY A 21 15.93 -3.13 15.81
N ALA A 22 16.09 -1.83 16.11
CA ALA A 22 15.24 -0.77 15.55
C ALA A 22 15.32 -0.60 14.03
N GLY A 23 16.40 -1.08 13.40
CA GLY A 23 16.58 -1.03 11.94
C GLY A 23 15.85 -2.13 11.17
N LYS A 24 15.51 -3.26 11.79
CA LYS A 24 14.88 -4.40 11.07
C LYS A 24 13.44 -4.13 10.66
N LEU A 25 12.68 -3.43 11.50
CA LEU A 25 11.29 -3.06 11.22
C LEU A 25 11.13 -2.19 9.96
N PRO A 26 11.86 -1.07 9.78
CA PRO A 26 11.77 -0.27 8.56
C PRO A 26 12.33 -1.01 7.33
N GLU A 27 13.36 -1.86 7.49
CA GLU A 27 13.90 -2.70 6.42
C GLU A 27 12.83 -3.67 5.86
N ILE A 28 12.14 -4.38 6.74
CA ILE A 28 11.04 -5.30 6.37
C ILE A 28 9.85 -4.50 5.81
N GLY A 29 9.49 -3.39 6.45
CA GLY A 29 8.39 -2.51 6.01
C GLY A 29 8.60 -1.94 4.61
N ALA A 30 9.83 -1.54 4.26
CA ALA A 30 10.15 -1.04 2.93
C ALA A 30 10.01 -2.13 1.86
N GLY A 31 10.45 -3.36 2.14
CA GLY A 31 10.26 -4.51 1.24
C GLY A 31 8.79 -4.86 1.05
N MET A 32 8.05 -4.98 2.15
CA MET A 32 6.62 -5.30 2.15
C MET A 32 5.79 -4.19 1.49
N GLY A 33 6.12 -2.93 1.71
CA GLY A 33 5.46 -1.78 1.08
C GLY A 33 5.65 -1.75 -0.44
N LYS A 34 6.84 -2.07 -0.94
CA LYS A 34 7.09 -2.24 -2.37
C LYS A 34 6.26 -3.39 -2.95
N ALA A 35 6.20 -4.52 -2.26
CA ALA A 35 5.40 -5.68 -2.68
C ALA A 35 3.90 -5.34 -2.75
N ILE A 36 3.35 -4.70 -1.70
CA ILE A 36 1.94 -4.27 -1.66
C ILE A 36 1.65 -3.26 -2.77
N ARG A 37 2.55 -2.29 -3.00
CA ARG A 37 2.40 -1.31 -4.08
C ARG A 37 2.36 -1.97 -5.45
N ASN A 38 3.30 -2.88 -5.72
CA ASN A 38 3.36 -3.60 -6.99
C ASN A 38 2.13 -4.49 -7.19
N PHE A 39 1.68 -5.19 -6.14
CA PHE A 39 0.47 -6.00 -6.16
C PHE A 39 -0.77 -5.13 -6.46
N LYS A 40 -0.91 -3.99 -5.77
CA LYS A 40 -2.01 -3.04 -6.02
C LYS A 40 -1.99 -2.49 -7.44
N SER A 41 -0.82 -2.16 -7.98
CA SER A 41 -0.69 -1.69 -9.37
C SER A 41 -1.09 -2.76 -10.38
N ALA A 42 -0.61 -4.00 -10.22
CA ALA A 42 -0.94 -5.11 -11.12
C ALA A 42 -2.44 -5.47 -11.10
N THR A 43 -3.05 -5.47 -9.91
CA THR A 43 -4.51 -5.62 -9.75
C THR A 43 -5.28 -4.44 -10.35
N SER A 44 -4.79 -3.21 -10.17
CA SER A 44 -5.45 -2.01 -10.70
C SER A 44 -5.33 -1.90 -12.23
N GLU A 45 -4.21 -2.31 -12.84
CA GLU A 45 -4.07 -2.36 -14.30
C GLU A 45 -4.95 -3.45 -14.92
N SER A 46 -5.18 -4.55 -14.19
CA SER A 46 -6.11 -5.60 -14.64
C SER A 46 -7.57 -5.14 -14.60
N GLY A 47 -7.93 -4.22 -13.69
CA GLY A 47 -9.26 -3.62 -13.61
C GLY A 47 -9.47 -2.33 -14.43
N LYS A 48 -8.41 -1.77 -15.04
CA LYS A 48 -8.49 -0.51 -15.80
C LYS A 48 -8.59 -0.68 -17.32
N LYS A 49 -8.50 -1.91 -17.84
CA LYS A 49 -8.64 -2.16 -19.28
C LYS A 49 -10.09 -2.15 -19.78
N GLU A 50 -11.08 -1.96 -18.92
CA GLU A 50 -12.50 -1.99 -19.29
C GLU A 50 -13.17 -0.59 -19.32
N ASP A 51 -12.51 0.46 -18.84
CA ASP A 51 -13.09 1.81 -18.76
C ASP A 51 -12.11 2.89 -19.31
N GLU A 52 -11.72 2.79 -20.59
CA GLU A 52 -11.34 3.97 -21.35
C GLU A 52 -12.50 4.30 -22.30
N PRO A 53 -13.31 5.36 -22.05
CA PRO A 53 -14.16 5.90 -23.09
C PRO A 53 -13.25 6.43 -24.19
N GLU A 54 -13.26 5.73 -25.33
CA GLU A 54 -12.69 6.17 -26.59
C GLU A 54 -13.06 7.64 -26.80
N LYS A 55 -12.07 8.52 -26.65
CA LYS A 55 -12.24 9.95 -26.84
C LYS A 55 -12.44 10.15 -28.34
N LEU A 56 -13.69 10.05 -28.78
CA LEU A 56 -14.14 10.45 -30.12
C LEU A 56 -13.76 11.92 -30.27
N GLU A 57 -12.64 12.17 -30.94
CA GLU A 57 -12.28 13.49 -31.43
C GLU A 57 -13.39 13.94 -32.39
N ASP A 58 -14.20 14.83 -31.84
CA ASP A 58 -15.11 15.75 -32.50
C ASP A 58 -14.39 16.42 -33.69
N LYS A 59 -14.58 15.85 -34.89
CA LYS A 59 -14.39 16.57 -36.15
C LYS A 59 -15.58 17.51 -36.34
N ASN A 60 -15.63 18.55 -35.52
CA ASN A 60 -16.27 19.78 -35.90
C ASN A 60 -15.42 20.38 -37.01
N ASP A 61 -15.89 20.20 -38.24
CA ASP A 61 -15.43 20.88 -39.44
C ASP A 61 -16.40 22.05 -39.68
N PRO A 62 -16.09 23.27 -39.19
CA PRO A 62 -16.79 24.46 -39.63
C PRO A 62 -15.98 25.10 -40.76
N SER A 63 -16.40 24.91 -42.02
CA SER A 63 -16.50 25.96 -43.08
C SER A 63 -16.72 25.34 -44.46
#